data_AF-A0A662K8P0-F1
#
_entry.id   AF-A0A662K8P0-F1
#
_cell.length_a   1.000
_cell.length_b   1.000
_cell.length_c   1.000
_cell.angle_alpha   90.00
_cell.angle_beta   90.00
_cell.angle_gamma   90.00
#
_symmetry.space_group_name_H-M   'P 1'
#
loop_
_entity.id
_entity.type
_entity.pdbx_description
1 polymer ?
#
loop_
_entity_poly.entity_id
_entity_poly.type
_entity_poly.pdbx_seq_one_letter_code
_entity_poly.pdbx_strand_id
1 'polypeptide(L)'
;MTRKAHFISSGITLLILLSIVSSTISAKTNIPERFKGFDKGVSWKPVLPLKKVTFVNFDKDGYLDDYAYLAAIPTAVFYDKSGDRLISHPLLFYQDPYPVKNDKER
;
A
#
# COMPACT_ATOMS: atom_id res chain seq x y z
N MET A 1 31.04 -23.32 53.97
CA MET A 1 30.88 -23.69 52.54
C MET A 1 29.48 -23.37 51.97
N THR A 2 28.45 -23.24 52.81
CA THR A 2 27.04 -23.07 52.43
C THR A 2 26.68 -21.70 51.84
N ARG A 3 27.21 -20.58 52.36
CA ARG A 3 26.90 -19.23 51.82
C ARG A 3 27.26 -19.07 50.34
N LYS A 4 28.43 -19.55 49.91
CA LYS A 4 28.86 -19.50 48.50
C LYS A 4 27.94 -20.35 47.60
N ALA A 5 27.48 -21.50 48.08
CA ALA A 5 26.55 -22.36 47.34
C ALA A 5 25.16 -21.71 47.17
N HIS A 6 24.66 -20.98 48.17
CA HIS A 6 23.41 -20.22 48.06
C HIS A 6 23.52 -19.04 47.09
N PHE A 7 24.67 -18.33 47.05
CA PHE A 7 24.90 -17.28 46.05
C PHE A 7 24.97 -17.83 44.62
N ILE A 8 25.61 -18.98 44.44
CA ILE A 8 25.68 -19.65 43.13
C ILE A 8 24.28 -20.13 42.69
N SER A 9 23.53 -20.76 43.61
CA SER A 9 22.17 -21.21 43.34
C SER A 9 21.23 -20.06 42.99
N SER A 10 21.28 -18.96 43.76
CA SER A 10 20.48 -17.76 43.46
C SER A 10 20.85 -17.12 42.12
N GLY A 11 22.13 -17.13 41.74
CA GLY A 11 22.60 -16.64 40.44
C GLY A 11 22.07 -17.49 39.28
N ILE A 12 22.04 -18.81 39.44
CA ILE A 12 21.49 -19.74 38.44
C ILE A 12 19.99 -19.54 38.28
N THR A 13 19.24 -19.40 39.39
CA THR A 13 17.79 -19.15 39.33
C THR A 13 17.48 -17.82 38.66
N LEU A 14 18.27 -16.78 38.92
CA LEU A 14 18.12 -15.47 38.28
C LEU A 14 18.40 -15.54 36.78
N LEU A 15 19.43 -16.28 36.35
CA LEU A 15 19.76 -16.49 34.93
C LEU A 15 18.66 -17.25 34.18
N ILE A 16 18.07 -18.27 34.80
CA ILE A 16 16.94 -19.01 34.25
C ILE A 16 15.70 -18.10 34.14
N LEU A 17 15.48 -17.23 35.13
CA LEU A 17 14.36 -16.29 35.08
C LEU A 17 14.54 -15.25 33.97
N LEU A 18 15.74 -14.68 33.81
CA LEU A 18 16.02 -13.70 32.75
C LEU A 18 15.91 -14.28 31.33
N SER A 19 16.25 -15.56 31.16
CA SER A 19 16.16 -16.23 29.86
C SER A 19 14.71 -16.49 29.42
N ILE A 20 13.77 -16.66 30.36
CA ILE A 20 12.33 -16.78 30.05
C ILE A 20 11.73 -15.45 29.59
N VAL A 21 12.23 -14.29 30.08
CA VAL A 21 11.70 -12.97 29.68
C VAL A 21 12.31 -12.45 28.36
N SER A 22 13.43 -13.03 27.91
CA SER A 22 14.21 -12.48 26.79
C SER A 22 13.67 -12.85 25.39
N SER A 23 12.67 -13.75 25.28
CA SER A 23 12.20 -14.26 23.99
C SER A 23 11.07 -13.47 23.33
N THR A 24 10.64 -12.33 23.87
CA THR A 24 9.66 -11.47 23.18
C THR A 24 10.35 -10.42 22.30
N ILE A 25 11.09 -10.87 21.29
CA ILE A 25 11.46 -9.99 20.18
C ILE A 25 10.21 -9.83 19.32
N SER A 26 9.47 -8.74 19.55
CA SER A 26 8.36 -8.36 18.68
C SER A 26 8.92 -8.13 17.28
N ALA A 27 8.67 -9.06 16.36
CA ALA A 27 9.03 -8.89 14.97
C ALA A 27 8.36 -7.62 14.45
N LYS A 28 9.14 -6.59 14.11
CA LYS A 28 8.63 -5.44 13.37
C LYS A 28 8.19 -5.97 12.01
N THR A 29 6.90 -6.16 11.83
CA THR A 29 6.35 -6.46 10.51
C THR A 29 6.55 -5.22 9.65
N ASN A 30 7.13 -5.34 8.45
CA ASN A 30 7.28 -4.21 7.51
C ASN A 30 5.94 -3.78 6.84
N ILE A 31 4.81 -4.24 7.39
CA ILE A 31 3.46 -3.95 6.90
C ILE A 31 3.17 -2.44 6.83
N PRO A 32 3.52 -1.60 7.83
CA PRO A 32 3.26 -0.16 7.73
C PRO A 32 4.10 0.51 6.65
N GLU A 33 5.31 0.02 6.38
CA GLU A 33 6.19 0.56 5.32
C GLU A 33 5.71 0.17 3.92
N ARG A 34 5.13 -1.02 3.73
CA ARG A 34 4.59 -1.46 2.42
C ARG A 34 3.46 -0.58 1.88
N PHE A 35 2.76 0.13 2.76
CA PHE A 35 1.66 1.04 2.38
C PHE A 35 2.06 2.52 2.52
N LYS A 36 3.36 2.80 2.64
CA LYS A 36 3.88 4.16 2.56
C LYS A 36 3.83 4.60 1.11
N GLY A 37 2.71 5.20 0.72
CA GLY A 37 2.51 5.77 -0.60
C GLY A 37 3.50 6.91 -0.90
N PHE A 38 3.35 7.56 -2.05
CA PHE A 38 4.12 8.74 -2.41
C PHE A 38 3.77 9.90 -1.48
N ASP A 39 4.77 10.45 -0.80
CA ASP A 39 4.66 11.57 0.13
C ASP A 39 4.93 12.94 -0.51
N LYS A 40 5.35 12.95 -1.78
CA LYS A 40 5.65 14.13 -2.59
C LYS A 40 4.86 14.11 -3.89
N GLY A 41 4.49 15.29 -4.38
CA GLY A 41 3.80 15.46 -5.66
C GLY A 41 2.79 16.61 -5.63
N VAL A 42 1.89 16.60 -6.62
CA VAL A 42 0.84 17.63 -6.80
C VAL A 42 -0.41 17.41 -5.94
N SER A 43 -0.47 16.29 -5.21
CA SER A 43 -1.60 15.95 -4.35
C SER A 43 -1.50 16.62 -2.98
N TRP A 44 -2.63 17.03 -2.42
CA TRP A 44 -2.71 17.69 -1.10
C TRP A 44 -2.45 16.75 0.09
N LYS A 45 -2.44 15.43 -0.14
CA LYS A 45 -2.10 14.36 0.82
C LYS A 45 -1.21 13.31 0.16
N PRO A 46 -0.49 12.50 0.96
CA PRO A 46 0.22 11.33 0.44
C PRO A 46 -0.70 10.41 -0.34
N VAL A 47 -0.19 9.82 -1.43
CA VAL A 47 -0.97 8.98 -2.35
C VAL A 47 -0.46 7.56 -2.34
N LEU A 48 -1.30 6.60 -1.99
CA LEU A 48 -1.04 5.18 -2.13
C LEU A 48 -1.58 4.68 -3.49
N PRO A 49 -0.72 4.44 -4.49
CA PRO A 49 -1.15 3.89 -5.77
C PRO A 49 -1.54 2.42 -5.61
N LEU A 50 -2.63 2.00 -6.24
CA LEU A 50 -3.02 0.60 -6.34
C LEU A 50 -2.45 -0.02 -7.63
N LYS A 51 -2.13 -1.32 -7.58
CA LYS A 51 -1.78 -2.12 -8.77
C LYS A 51 -3.04 -2.53 -9.54
N LYS A 52 -3.82 -1.55 -9.96
CA LYS A 52 -5.07 -1.68 -10.72
C LYS A 52 -5.09 -0.58 -11.78
N VAL A 53 -5.83 -0.79 -12.86
CA VAL A 53 -6.21 0.24 -13.82
C VAL A 53 -7.70 0.09 -14.14
N THR A 54 -8.38 1.20 -14.42
CA THR A 54 -9.75 1.17 -14.95
C THR A 54 -9.75 1.80 -16.33
N PHE A 55 -10.36 1.09 -17.27
CA PHE A 55 -10.55 1.55 -18.63
C PHE A 55 -12.03 1.85 -18.86
N VAL A 56 -12.31 2.97 -19.49
CA VAL A 56 -13.63 3.33 -20.00
C VAL A 56 -13.54 3.27 -21.52
N ASN A 57 -14.39 2.45 -22.14
CA ASN A 57 -14.38 2.31 -23.59
C ASN A 57 -14.91 3.59 -24.24
N PHE A 58 -14.14 4.18 -25.15
CA PHE A 58 -14.49 5.41 -25.84
C PHE A 58 -15.67 5.19 -26.79
N ASP A 59 -16.66 6.07 -26.72
CA ASP A 59 -17.84 6.11 -27.57
C ASP A 59 -17.91 7.44 -28.30
N LYS A 60 -17.59 7.44 -29.59
CA LYS A 60 -17.56 8.67 -30.40
C LYS A 60 -18.95 9.25 -30.66
N ASP A 61 -20.00 8.42 -30.61
CA ASP A 61 -21.35 8.75 -31.07
C ASP A 61 -22.32 9.01 -29.91
N GLY A 62 -21.87 8.78 -28.67
CA GLY A 62 -22.67 8.90 -27.45
C GLY A 62 -21.93 9.64 -26.33
N TYR A 63 -22.63 9.81 -25.20
CA TYR A 63 -22.08 10.39 -23.97
C TYR A 63 -21.94 9.35 -22.85
N LEU A 64 -22.21 8.08 -23.14
CA LEU A 64 -22.25 7.03 -22.13
C LEU A 64 -20.88 6.82 -21.48
N ASP A 65 -19.82 6.92 -22.28
CA ASP A 65 -18.43 6.82 -21.85
C ASP A 65 -18.03 8.01 -20.96
N ASP A 66 -18.45 9.24 -21.29
CA ASP A 66 -18.25 10.42 -20.45
C ASP A 66 -18.90 10.24 -19.06
N TYR A 67 -20.17 9.83 -19.03
CA TYR A 67 -20.87 9.58 -17.76
C TYR A 67 -20.24 8.43 -16.98
N ALA A 68 -19.81 7.35 -17.66
CA ALA A 68 -19.12 6.25 -17.03
C ALA A 68 -17.76 6.68 -16.45
N TYR A 69 -17.02 7.55 -17.14
CA TYR A 69 -15.77 8.12 -16.67
C TYR A 69 -15.99 8.95 -15.42
N LEU A 70 -16.93 9.88 -15.44
CA LEU A 70 -17.28 10.72 -14.28
C LEU A 70 -17.73 9.88 -13.09
N ALA A 71 -18.56 8.86 -13.32
CA ALA A 71 -19.02 7.94 -12.28
C ALA A 71 -17.89 7.09 -11.69
N ALA A 72 -16.82 6.83 -12.45
CA ALA A 72 -15.67 6.07 -11.98
C ALA A 72 -14.70 6.90 -11.10
N ILE A 73 -14.70 8.24 -11.20
CA ILE A 73 -13.77 9.12 -10.46
C ILE A 73 -13.72 8.81 -8.95
N PRO A 74 -14.85 8.70 -8.21
CA PRO A 74 -14.82 8.44 -6.77
C PRO A 74 -14.25 7.06 -6.40
N THR A 75 -14.24 6.13 -7.36
CA THR A 75 -13.64 4.80 -7.17
C THR A 75 -12.16 4.78 -7.55
N ALA A 76 -11.75 5.66 -8.46
CA ALA A 76 -10.39 5.77 -8.95
C ALA A 76 -9.50 6.59 -8.01
N VAL A 77 -10.04 7.59 -7.32
CA VAL A 77 -9.33 8.40 -6.33
C VAL A 77 -10.24 8.72 -5.14
N PHE A 78 -9.85 8.31 -3.93
CA PHE A 78 -10.61 8.60 -2.72
C PHE A 78 -9.73 8.73 -1.48
N TYR A 79 -10.24 9.40 -0.46
CA TYR A 79 -9.53 9.62 0.80
C TYR A 79 -9.77 8.46 1.78
N ASP A 80 -8.69 7.81 2.19
CA ASP A 80 -8.67 6.83 3.28
C ASP A 80 -8.43 7.56 4.60
N LYS A 81 -9.52 7.73 5.37
CA LYS A 81 -9.49 8.36 6.70
C LYS A 81 -8.63 7.59 7.71
N SER A 82 -8.55 6.26 7.58
CA SER A 82 -7.82 5.43 8.54
C SER A 82 -6.31 5.57 8.38
N GLY A 83 -5.84 5.75 7.14
CA GLY A 83 -4.44 5.92 6.79
C GLY A 83 -4.02 7.36 6.54
N ASP A 84 -4.91 8.34 6.73
CA ASP A 84 -4.73 9.76 6.42
C ASP A 84 -4.03 10.01 5.06
N ARG A 85 -4.54 9.36 4.01
CA ARG A 85 -3.91 9.35 2.68
C ARG A 85 -4.96 9.21 1.58
N LEU A 86 -4.57 9.55 0.37
CA LEU A 86 -5.34 9.25 -0.83
C LEU A 86 -5.00 7.85 -1.33
N ILE A 87 -6.01 7.12 -1.78
CA ILE A 87 -5.85 5.90 -2.56
C ILE A 87 -6.16 6.26 -4.01
N SER A 88 -5.31 5.84 -4.95
CA SER A 88 -5.56 6.11 -6.36
C SER A 88 -5.16 4.96 -7.28
N HIS A 89 -5.81 4.90 -8.45
CA HIS A 89 -5.36 4.12 -9.59
C HIS A 89 -5.64 4.85 -10.90
N PRO A 90 -4.93 4.55 -12.00
CA PRO A 90 -5.20 5.16 -13.29
C PRO A 90 -6.64 4.87 -13.75
N LEU A 91 -7.28 5.91 -14.32
CA LEU A 91 -8.58 5.87 -14.97
C LEU A 91 -8.40 6.49 -16.36
N LEU A 92 -8.48 5.65 -17.39
CA LEU A 92 -8.12 6.01 -18.76
C LEU A 92 -9.26 5.69 -19.71
N PHE A 93 -9.41 6.50 -20.75
CA PHE A 93 -10.18 6.08 -21.91
C PHE A 93 -9.39 5.00 -22.67
N TYR A 94 -10.11 4.00 -23.17
CA TYR A 94 -9.59 2.96 -24.03
C TYR A 94 -10.26 3.08 -25.40
N GLN A 95 -9.46 3.01 -26.45
CA GLN A 95 -9.92 2.92 -27.83
C GLN A 95 -9.07 1.86 -28.54
N ASP A 96 -9.72 1.01 -29.33
CA ASP A 96 -8.98 0.06 -30.15
C ASP A 96 -8.02 0.81 -31.09
N PRO A 97 -6.82 0.26 -31.34
CA PRO A 97 -5.89 0.86 -32.28
C PRO A 97 -6.58 1.09 -33.62
N TYR A 98 -6.46 2.31 -34.15
CA TYR A 98 -6.93 2.58 -35.51
C TYR A 98 -6.31 1.56 -36.47
N PRO A 99 -7.09 0.89 -37.32
CA PRO A 99 -6.54 -0.04 -38.30
C PRO A 99 -5.78 0.76 -39.37
N VAL A 100 -4.49 0.96 -39.14
CA VAL A 100 -3.60 1.65 -40.09
C VAL A 100 -3.31 0.70 -41.24
N LYS A 101 -3.78 1.04 -42.45
CA LYS A 101 -3.48 0.27 -43.67
C LYS A 101 -2.10 0.58 -44.27
N ASN A 102 -1.47 1.69 -43.88
CA ASN A 102 -0.11 2.07 -44.30
C ASN A 102 0.49 3.10 -43.32
N ASP A 103 1.63 2.75 -42.71
CA ASP A 103 2.43 3.60 -41.81
C ASP A 103 3.19 4.67 -42.60
N LYS A 104 2.49 5.64 -43.20
CA LYS A 104 3.16 6.76 -43.88
C LYS A 104 3.15 8.07 -43.10
N GLU A 105 2.32 8.20 -42.08
CA GLU A 105 2.18 9.43 -41.30
C GLU A 105 1.94 9.13 -39.81
N ARG A 106 2.95 8.58 -39.15
CA ARG A 106 3.05 8.55 -37.69
C ARG A 106 4.26 9.35 -37.25
#